data_AF-A0A9D5GTV7-F1
#
_entry.id   AF-A0A9D5GTV7-F1
#
_cell.length_a   1.000
_cell.length_b   1.000
_cell.length_c   1.000
_cell.angle_alpha   90.00
_cell.angle_beta   90.00
_cell.angle_gamma   90.00
#
_symmetry.space_group_name_H-M   'P 1'
#
loop_
_entity.id
_entity.type
_entity.pdbx_description
1 polymer ?
#
loop_
_entity_poly.entity_id
_entity_poly.type
_entity_poly.pdbx_seq_one_letter_code
_entity_poly.pdbx_strand_id
1 'polypeptide(L)'
;YGIGGKYLKGSAIRQDYLETAIRWINDGDVENYMSEHQHDNTAVALWNVFRSVIDWVQATFPEYRKEMKGLDWGPLYNRFRDTDPDPVMLEAEVRRLLMDDDVTRKSGIYSYVLDGDERHLNIRAFTRAMKVEAFERQGGMCPRCNEPFDMGRMEGDHITPWSGGGKTVPDNCQMLCKPCNRRKSNT
;
A
#
# COMPACT_ATOMS: atom_id res chain seq x y z
N TYR A 1 2.74 -21.46 19.77
CA TYR A 1 4.10 -21.01 19.36
C TYR A 1 4.24 -20.64 17.88
N GLY A 2 3.21 -20.75 17.01
CA GLY A 2 3.36 -20.54 15.56
C GLY A 2 2.56 -19.39 14.91
N ILE A 3 1.78 -18.61 15.67
CA ILE A 3 0.74 -17.74 15.10
C ILE A 3 1.32 -16.45 14.46
N GLY A 4 2.33 -15.82 15.07
CA GLY A 4 2.94 -14.57 14.57
C GLY A 4 4.01 -14.74 13.48
N GLY A 5 4.63 -15.92 13.38
CA GLY A 5 5.79 -16.20 12.52
C GLY A 5 5.58 -15.93 11.02
N LYS A 6 4.33 -16.06 10.57
CA LYS A 6 3.94 -15.84 9.19
C LYS A 6 3.81 -14.34 8.85
N TYR A 7 3.41 -13.51 9.82
CA TYR A 7 2.98 -12.14 9.58
C TYR A 7 4.03 -11.09 9.95
N LEU A 8 4.94 -11.40 10.88
CA LEU A 8 5.93 -10.45 11.36
C LEU A 8 7.36 -10.78 10.89
N LYS A 9 8.23 -9.78 10.81
CA LYS A 9 9.70 -9.95 10.68
C LYS A 9 10.29 -10.17 12.07
N GLY A 10 11.24 -11.09 12.20
CA GLY A 10 11.89 -11.40 13.50
C GLY A 10 11.80 -12.87 13.90
N SER A 11 12.58 -13.24 14.92
CA SER A 11 12.47 -14.59 15.52
C SER A 11 11.30 -14.59 16.51
N ALA A 12 10.50 -15.66 16.55
CA ALA A 12 9.39 -15.78 17.51
C ALA A 12 9.84 -15.80 19.00
N ILE A 13 11.14 -15.60 19.26
CA ILE A 13 11.75 -15.47 20.59
C ILE A 13 11.52 -14.04 21.10
N ARG A 14 10.25 -13.81 21.49
CA ARG A 14 9.73 -12.83 22.46
C ARG A 14 10.00 -11.33 22.36
N GLN A 15 11.05 -10.80 21.73
CA GLN A 15 11.28 -9.35 21.74
C GLN A 15 10.68 -8.62 20.53
N ASP A 16 10.89 -9.12 19.30
CA ASP A 16 10.41 -8.43 18.10
C ASP A 16 8.86 -8.31 18.04
N TYR A 17 8.15 -9.35 18.51
CA TYR A 17 6.67 -9.34 18.55
C TYR A 17 6.12 -8.52 19.70
N LEU A 18 6.86 -8.48 20.82
CA LEU A 18 6.51 -7.65 21.96
C LEU A 18 6.69 -6.17 21.62
N GLU A 19 7.82 -5.81 21.01
CA GLU A 19 8.06 -4.46 20.50
C GLU A 19 6.99 -4.06 19.48
N THR A 20 6.66 -4.94 18.53
CA THR A 20 5.59 -4.68 17.56
C THR A 20 4.23 -4.46 18.23
N ALA A 21 3.86 -5.31 19.19
CA ALA A 21 2.61 -5.16 19.94
C ALA A 21 2.58 -3.88 20.78
N ILE A 22 3.69 -3.50 21.41
CA ILE A 22 3.81 -2.25 22.15
C ILE A 22 3.66 -1.05 21.21
N ARG A 23 4.32 -1.07 20.04
CA ARG A 23 4.17 -0.03 19.03
C ARG A 23 2.71 0.16 18.61
N TRP A 24 1.93 -0.91 18.53
CA TRP A 24 0.50 -0.85 18.19
C TRP A 24 -0.39 -0.26 19.29
N ILE A 25 0.04 -0.33 20.55
CA ILE A 25 -0.74 0.11 21.72
C ILE A 25 -0.39 1.53 22.12
N ASN A 26 0.87 1.93 21.96
CA ASN A 26 1.39 3.22 22.42
C ASN A 26 1.88 4.12 21.28
N ASP A 27 1.23 4.05 20.11
CA ASP A 27 1.54 4.88 18.93
C ASP A 27 3.04 4.94 18.56
N GLY A 28 3.74 3.83 18.76
CA GLY A 28 5.17 3.71 18.47
C GLY A 28 6.12 4.11 19.61
N ASP A 29 5.64 4.67 20.72
CA ASP A 29 6.45 5.02 21.89
C ASP A 29 6.69 3.79 22.78
N VAL A 30 7.63 2.95 22.36
CA VAL A 30 7.96 1.71 23.08
C VAL A 30 8.62 1.99 24.43
N GLU A 31 9.48 3.00 24.51
CA GLU A 31 10.27 3.29 25.71
C GLU A 31 9.40 3.76 26.86
N ASN A 32 8.45 4.68 26.61
CA ASN A 32 7.56 5.15 27.65
C ASN A 32 6.63 4.04 28.15
N TYR A 33 6.06 3.25 27.23
CA TYR A 33 5.22 2.10 27.61
C TYR A 33 6.00 1.11 28.47
N MET A 34 7.24 0.78 28.08
CA MET A 34 8.08 -0.14 28.84
C MET A 34 8.44 0.43 30.22
N SER A 35 8.67 1.74 30.34
CA SER A 35 8.95 2.43 31.61
C SER A 35 7.75 2.40 32.56
N GLU A 36 6.55 2.69 32.06
CA GLU A 36 5.31 2.70 32.85
C GLU A 36 4.91 1.28 33.30
N HIS A 37 5.12 0.29 32.44
CA HIS A 37 4.71 -1.10 32.66
C HIS A 37 5.85 -2.02 33.17
N GLN A 38 7.03 -1.47 33.52
CA GLN A 38 8.21 -2.27 33.92
C GLN A 38 7.99 -3.12 35.18
N HIS A 39 7.01 -2.75 36.01
CA HIS A 39 6.65 -3.44 37.25
C HIS A 39 5.41 -4.34 37.11
N ASP A 40 4.83 -4.43 35.91
CA ASP A 40 3.68 -5.30 35.68
C ASP A 40 4.08 -6.77 35.81
N ASN A 41 3.36 -7.48 36.68
CA ASN A 41 3.62 -8.91 36.91
C ASN A 41 3.27 -9.79 35.70
N THR A 42 2.52 -9.26 34.72
CA THR A 42 2.07 -10.00 33.54
C THR A 42 1.97 -9.11 32.30
N ALA A 43 2.20 -9.68 31.11
CA ALA A 43 2.03 -9.01 29.81
C ALA A 43 0.66 -9.32 29.15
N VAL A 44 -0.39 -9.57 29.94
CA VAL A 44 -1.69 -10.04 29.43
C VAL A 44 -2.32 -9.04 28.46
N ALA A 45 -2.25 -7.73 28.76
CA ALA A 45 -2.79 -6.69 27.90
C ALA A 45 -2.11 -6.66 26.52
N LEU A 46 -0.77 -6.69 26.49
CA LEU A 46 0.03 -6.75 25.27
C LEU A 46 -0.32 -7.99 24.43
N TRP A 47 -0.43 -9.14 25.09
CA TRP A 47 -0.78 -10.40 24.44
C TRP A 47 -2.19 -10.37 23.84
N ASN A 48 -3.16 -9.77 24.55
CA ASN A 48 -4.52 -9.65 24.05
C ASN A 48 -4.60 -8.79 22.78
N VAL A 49 -3.92 -7.65 22.74
CA VAL A 49 -3.91 -6.79 21.55
C VAL A 49 -3.22 -7.48 20.39
N PHE A 50 -2.06 -8.09 20.62
CA PHE A 50 -1.38 -8.86 19.59
C PHE A 50 -2.30 -9.94 18.99
N ARG A 51 -3.00 -10.70 19.85
CA ARG A 51 -3.94 -11.72 19.41
C ARG A 51 -5.08 -11.10 18.59
N SER A 52 -5.69 -10.00 19.06
CA SER A 52 -6.77 -9.34 18.32
C SER A 52 -6.35 -8.87 16.93
N VAL A 53 -5.16 -8.30 16.79
CA VAL A 53 -4.64 -7.89 15.48
C VAL A 53 -4.47 -9.10 14.57
N ILE A 54 -3.85 -10.17 15.06
CA ILE A 54 -3.60 -11.35 14.23
C ILE A 54 -4.89 -12.10 13.87
N ASP A 55 -5.83 -12.21 14.81
CA ASP A 55 -7.13 -12.83 14.56
C ASP A 55 -7.92 -12.03 13.50
N TRP A 56 -7.89 -10.70 13.59
CA TRP A 56 -8.48 -9.84 12.57
C TRP A 56 -7.82 -9.99 11.20
N VAL A 57 -6.48 -10.07 11.13
CA VAL A 57 -5.76 -10.32 9.86
C VAL A 57 -6.20 -11.65 9.26
N GLN A 58 -6.30 -12.71 10.06
CA GLN A 58 -6.70 -14.04 9.57
C GLN A 58 -8.16 -14.10 9.14
N ALA A 59 -9.06 -13.38 9.81
CA ALA A 59 -10.45 -13.28 9.42
C ALA A 59 -10.63 -12.46 8.13
N THR A 60 -9.92 -11.34 8.02
CA THR A 60 -10.01 -10.41 6.89
C THR A 60 -9.30 -10.93 5.63
N PHE A 61 -8.16 -11.60 5.82
CA PHE A 61 -7.34 -12.17 4.75
C PHE A 61 -7.01 -13.65 5.03
N PRO A 62 -7.96 -14.58 4.81
CA PRO A 62 -7.78 -16.00 5.14
C PRO A 62 -6.63 -16.67 4.39
N GLU A 63 -6.38 -16.24 3.15
CA GLU A 63 -5.38 -16.82 2.26
C GLU A 63 -4.00 -16.17 2.48
N TYR A 64 -3.17 -16.84 3.28
CA TYR A 64 -1.81 -16.38 3.55
C TYR A 64 -0.93 -16.34 2.31
N ARG A 65 -0.17 -15.24 2.14
CA ARG A 65 0.88 -15.10 1.12
C ARG A 65 2.14 -14.45 1.69
N LYS A 66 3.28 -14.66 1.03
CA LYS A 66 4.57 -14.11 1.47
C LYS A 66 4.58 -12.57 1.53
N GLU A 67 3.77 -11.92 0.70
CA GLU A 67 3.61 -10.47 0.61
C GLU A 67 3.01 -9.86 1.88
N MET A 68 2.32 -10.66 2.70
CA MET A 68 1.76 -10.27 4.00
C MET A 68 2.81 -10.11 5.08
N LYS A 69 4.00 -10.71 4.89
CA LYS A 69 5.02 -10.78 5.93
C LYS A 69 5.72 -9.43 6.12
N GLY A 70 5.67 -8.92 7.33
CA GLY A 70 6.29 -7.66 7.73
C GLY A 70 5.49 -6.42 7.37
N LEU A 71 4.20 -6.56 7.06
CA LEU A 71 3.27 -5.45 7.02
C LEU A 71 3.00 -4.95 8.45
N ASP A 72 2.79 -3.64 8.57
CA ASP A 72 2.40 -3.05 9.85
C ASP A 72 0.90 -3.21 10.05
N TRP A 73 0.53 -4.37 10.59
CA TRP A 73 -0.87 -4.77 10.73
C TRP A 73 -1.63 -3.98 11.80
N GLY A 74 -0.95 -3.39 12.79
CA GLY A 74 -1.60 -2.64 13.87
C GLY A 74 -2.31 -1.38 13.41
N PRO A 75 -1.67 -0.48 12.64
CA PRO A 75 -2.34 0.68 12.06
C PRO A 75 -3.53 0.32 11.17
N LEU A 76 -3.40 -0.77 10.38
CA LEU A 76 -4.51 -1.28 9.57
C LEU A 76 -5.66 -1.78 10.45
N TYR A 77 -5.35 -2.60 11.46
CA TYR A 77 -6.32 -3.06 12.45
C TYR A 77 -7.00 -1.89 13.15
N ASN A 78 -6.26 -0.92 13.68
CA ASN A 78 -6.84 0.22 14.39
C ASN A 78 -7.77 1.06 13.51
N ARG A 79 -7.49 1.15 12.20
CA ARG A 79 -8.32 1.89 11.25
C ARG A 79 -9.54 1.09 10.75
N PHE A 80 -9.43 -0.23 10.65
CA PHE A 80 -10.41 -1.07 9.94
C PHE A 80 -11.05 -2.19 10.79
N ARG A 81 -10.70 -2.37 12.06
CA ARG A 81 -11.27 -3.42 12.93
C ARG A 81 -12.79 -3.33 13.12
N ASP A 82 -13.32 -2.13 13.02
CA ASP A 82 -14.75 -1.83 13.19
C ASP A 82 -15.49 -1.76 11.85
N THR A 83 -14.79 -2.06 10.74
CA THR A 83 -15.37 -2.28 9.42
C THR A 83 -15.64 -3.76 9.22
N ASP A 84 -16.65 -4.10 8.40
CA ASP A 84 -17.00 -5.48 8.04
C ASP A 84 -16.71 -5.73 6.54
N PRO A 85 -15.43 -5.76 6.13
CA PRO A 85 -15.10 -6.01 4.73
C PRO A 85 -15.32 -7.48 4.38
N ASP A 86 -15.97 -7.75 3.25
CA ASP A 86 -16.20 -9.11 2.78
C ASP A 86 -14.87 -9.78 2.36
N PRO A 87 -14.40 -10.83 3.08
CA PRO A 87 -13.13 -11.49 2.78
C PRO A 87 -13.10 -12.12 1.38
N VAL A 88 -14.25 -12.54 0.83
CA VAL A 88 -14.35 -13.11 -0.52
C VAL A 88 -14.06 -12.04 -1.57
N MET A 89 -14.62 -10.84 -1.39
CA MET A 89 -14.39 -9.71 -2.28
C MET A 89 -12.95 -9.21 -2.19
N LEU A 90 -12.41 -9.11 -0.97
CA LEU A 90 -11.01 -8.74 -0.76
C LEU A 90 -10.06 -9.73 -1.44
N GLU A 91 -10.28 -11.03 -1.28
CA GLU A 91 -9.43 -12.06 -1.88
C GLU A 91 -9.49 -12.04 -3.42
N ALA A 92 -10.66 -11.79 -4.01
CA ALA A 92 -10.79 -11.64 -5.46
C ALA A 92 -9.95 -10.46 -5.97
N GLU A 93 -9.99 -9.33 -5.28
CA GLU A 93 -9.23 -8.14 -5.64
C GLU A 93 -7.72 -8.31 -5.41
N VAL A 94 -7.32 -8.94 -4.31
CA VAL A 94 -5.93 -9.30 -4.02
C VAL A 94 -5.36 -10.16 -5.17
N ARG A 95 -6.10 -11.19 -5.62
CA ARG A 95 -5.68 -12.04 -6.76
C ARG A 95 -5.52 -11.24 -8.04
N ARG A 96 -6.49 -10.38 -8.37
CA ARG A 96 -6.45 -9.52 -9.56
C ARG A 96 -5.19 -8.65 -9.57
N LEU A 97 -4.89 -8.00 -8.43
CA LEU A 97 -3.75 -7.08 -8.28
C LEU A 97 -2.40 -7.81 -8.24
N LEU A 98 -2.36 -9.03 -7.71
CA LEU A 98 -1.16 -9.87 -7.76
C LEU A 98 -0.77 -10.22 -9.20
N MET A 99 -1.76 -10.43 -10.09
CA MET A 99 -1.53 -10.71 -11.52
C MET A 99 -1.29 -9.46 -12.37
N ASP A 100 -1.49 -8.26 -11.83
CA ASP A 100 -1.28 -7.03 -12.57
C ASP A 100 0.21 -6.63 -12.57
N ASP A 101 0.87 -6.73 -13.73
CA ASP A 101 2.28 -6.34 -13.89
C ASP A 101 2.53 -4.84 -13.68
N ASP A 102 1.49 -4.01 -13.75
CA ASP A 102 1.61 -2.59 -13.43
C ASP A 102 1.71 -2.36 -11.90
N VAL A 103 1.27 -3.29 -11.05
CA VAL A 103 1.44 -3.18 -9.60
C VAL A 103 2.83 -3.67 -9.21
N THR A 104 3.76 -2.75 -8.91
CA THR A 104 5.14 -3.13 -8.58
C THR A 104 5.35 -3.44 -7.10
N ARG A 105 4.55 -2.86 -6.19
CA ARG A 105 4.63 -3.13 -4.75
C ARG A 105 3.50 -4.07 -4.31
N LYS A 106 3.72 -5.37 -4.48
CA LYS A 106 2.73 -6.42 -4.15
C LYS A 106 2.32 -6.47 -2.68
N SER A 107 3.20 -6.09 -1.76
CA SER A 107 2.85 -6.00 -0.33
C SER A 107 1.87 -4.86 -0.01
N GLY A 108 1.85 -3.79 -0.83
CA GLY A 108 0.93 -2.68 -0.63
C GLY A 108 -0.53 -2.99 -1.04
N ILE A 109 -0.77 -4.13 -1.69
CA ILE A 109 -2.10 -4.57 -2.09
C ILE A 109 -3.04 -4.63 -0.87
N TYR A 110 -2.58 -5.15 0.28
CA TYR A 110 -3.40 -5.32 1.47
C TYR A 110 -3.87 -3.99 2.07
N SER A 111 -3.04 -2.93 1.99
CA SER A 111 -3.47 -1.59 2.39
C SER A 111 -4.46 -1.01 1.37
N TYR A 112 -4.16 -1.14 0.08
CA TYR A 112 -5.00 -0.62 -1.01
C TYR A 112 -6.42 -1.19 -1.00
N VAL A 113 -6.58 -2.50 -0.80
CA VAL A 113 -7.93 -3.11 -0.80
C VAL A 113 -8.76 -2.69 0.41
N LEU A 114 -8.15 -2.12 1.45
CA LEU A 114 -8.85 -1.58 2.61
C LEU A 114 -9.18 -0.09 2.47
N ASP A 115 -8.33 0.71 1.82
CA ASP A 115 -8.48 2.18 1.80
C ASP A 115 -8.60 2.83 0.42
N GLY A 116 -8.41 2.06 -0.66
CA GLY A 116 -8.47 2.52 -2.04
C GLY A 116 -7.28 3.39 -2.49
N ASP A 117 -6.25 3.60 -1.68
CA ASP A 117 -5.16 4.51 -2.00
C ASP A 117 -4.09 3.85 -2.89
N GLU A 118 -4.10 4.21 -4.18
CA GLU A 118 -3.17 3.65 -5.19
C GLU A 118 -1.69 3.87 -4.86
N ARG A 119 -1.36 4.84 -3.98
CA ARG A 119 0.04 5.08 -3.55
C ARG A 119 0.65 3.85 -2.88
N HIS A 120 -0.16 2.96 -2.31
CA HIS A 120 0.33 1.70 -1.75
C HIS A 120 0.86 0.75 -2.82
N LEU A 121 0.32 0.80 -4.04
CA LEU A 121 0.59 -0.17 -5.11
C LEU A 121 1.87 0.11 -5.89
N ASN A 122 2.36 1.35 -5.86
CA ASN A 122 3.49 1.84 -6.66
C ASN A 122 3.35 1.44 -8.13
N ILE A 123 2.37 2.04 -8.82
CA ILE A 123 2.05 1.70 -10.21
C ILE A 123 3.25 1.97 -11.12
N ARG A 124 3.52 1.04 -12.05
CA ARG A 124 4.63 1.08 -12.99
C ARG A 124 4.60 2.38 -13.78
N ALA A 125 5.71 3.11 -13.72
CA ALA A 125 5.90 4.31 -14.51
C ALA A 125 6.14 3.98 -15.99
N PHE A 126 5.69 4.88 -16.88
CA PHE A 126 6.01 4.80 -18.30
C PHE A 126 7.53 4.81 -18.54
N THR A 127 7.98 4.01 -19.50
CA THR A 127 9.39 3.99 -19.90
C THR A 127 9.76 5.28 -20.65
N ARG A 128 11.06 5.56 -20.79
CA ARG A 128 11.52 6.70 -21.59
C ARG A 128 11.04 6.63 -23.03
N ALA A 129 11.07 5.44 -23.65
CA ALA A 129 10.63 5.24 -25.03
C ALA A 129 9.14 5.61 -25.21
N MET A 130 8.27 5.15 -24.30
CA MET A 130 6.84 5.47 -24.31
C MET A 130 6.59 6.97 -24.16
N LYS A 131 7.34 7.64 -23.29
CA LYS A 131 7.24 9.10 -23.10
C LYS A 131 7.70 9.86 -24.34
N VAL A 132 8.77 9.43 -25.01
CA VAL A 132 9.21 10.03 -26.27
C VAL A 132 8.13 9.86 -27.33
N GLU A 133 7.61 8.65 -27.50
CA GLU A 133 6.55 8.36 -28.47
C GLU A 133 5.30 9.21 -28.24
N ALA A 134 4.84 9.32 -26.99
CA ALA A 134 3.70 10.17 -26.63
C ALA A 134 4.00 11.66 -26.87
N PHE A 135 5.22 12.11 -26.58
CA PHE A 135 5.64 13.49 -26.81
C PHE A 135 5.61 13.86 -28.31
N GLU A 136 6.18 13.01 -29.16
CA GLU A 136 6.19 13.20 -30.62
C GLU A 136 4.77 13.15 -31.19
N ARG A 137 3.94 12.19 -30.75
CA ARG A 137 2.53 12.09 -31.14
C ARG A 137 1.73 13.35 -30.79
N GLN A 138 2.07 14.00 -29.68
CA GLN A 138 1.44 15.24 -29.22
C GLN A 138 2.06 16.51 -29.82
N GLY A 139 3.13 16.41 -30.60
CA GLY A 139 3.88 17.57 -31.10
C GLY A 139 4.42 18.46 -29.97
N GLY A 140 4.76 17.87 -28.82
CA GLY A 140 5.20 18.60 -27.62
C GLY A 140 4.12 19.45 -26.93
N MET A 141 2.86 19.33 -27.32
CA MET A 141 1.75 20.05 -26.69
C MET A 141 1.17 19.28 -25.50
N CYS A 142 0.92 19.98 -24.41
CA CYS A 142 0.19 19.42 -23.26
C CYS A 142 -1.31 19.34 -23.59
N PRO A 143 -1.97 18.17 -23.60
CA PRO A 143 -3.38 18.03 -23.97
C PRO A 143 -4.34 18.70 -22.98
N ARG A 144 -3.89 19.03 -21.76
CA ARG A 144 -4.73 19.68 -20.74
C ARG A 144 -4.79 21.20 -20.86
N CYS A 145 -3.67 21.85 -21.17
CA CYS A 145 -3.59 23.31 -21.29
C CYS A 145 -3.34 23.81 -22.72
N ASN A 146 -3.10 22.89 -23.65
CA ASN A 146 -2.86 23.16 -25.07
C ASN A 146 -1.67 24.09 -25.37
N GLU A 147 -0.67 24.07 -24.49
CA GLU A 147 0.57 24.86 -24.62
C GLU A 147 1.76 23.95 -24.96
N PRO A 148 2.76 24.43 -25.71
CA PRO A 148 3.97 23.68 -26.05
C PRO A 148 4.97 23.65 -24.88
N PHE A 149 5.64 22.52 -24.71
CA PHE A 149 6.69 22.36 -23.69
C PHE A 149 7.84 21.51 -24.22
N ASP A 150 9.04 21.74 -23.68
CA ASP A 150 10.13 20.78 -23.82
C ASP A 150 9.81 19.49 -23.06
N MET A 151 10.25 18.35 -23.59
CA MET A 151 10.02 17.04 -22.97
C MET A 151 10.43 16.99 -21.48
N GLY A 152 11.53 17.65 -21.09
CA GLY A 152 12.00 17.69 -19.69
C GLY A 152 11.09 18.47 -18.72
N ARG A 153 10.16 19.26 -19.25
CA ARG A 153 9.13 20.00 -18.49
C ARG A 153 7.80 19.25 -18.43
N MET A 154 7.75 18.04 -18.98
CA MET A 154 6.57 17.19 -19.03
C MET A 154 6.80 15.86 -18.30
N GLU A 155 5.70 15.23 -17.92
CA GLU A 155 5.66 13.95 -17.24
C GLU A 155 4.66 13.03 -17.96
N GLY A 156 5.02 11.74 -18.05
CA GLY A 156 4.13 10.73 -18.60
C GLY A 156 3.02 10.42 -17.61
N ASP A 157 1.80 10.42 -18.09
CA ASP A 157 0.57 10.24 -17.33
C ASP A 157 -0.38 9.32 -18.10
N HIS A 158 -1.26 8.62 -17.40
CA HIS A 158 -2.22 7.72 -18.02
C HIS A 158 -3.41 8.51 -18.58
N ILE A 159 -3.81 8.23 -19.82
CA ILE A 159 -5.02 8.80 -20.43
C ILE A 159 -6.25 8.28 -19.68
N THR A 160 -6.41 6.96 -19.65
CA THR A 160 -7.34 6.28 -18.74
C THR A 160 -6.60 6.00 -17.44
N PRO A 161 -7.04 6.54 -16.29
CA PRO A 161 -6.40 6.26 -15.00
C PRO A 161 -6.28 4.77 -14.71
N TRP A 162 -5.28 4.39 -13.91
CA TRP A 162 -5.08 2.99 -13.56
C TRP A 162 -6.26 2.40 -12.76
N SER A 163 -6.85 3.16 -11.82
CA SER A 163 -8.14 2.81 -11.16
C SER A 163 -9.27 2.57 -12.15
N GLY A 164 -9.27 3.25 -13.28
CA GLY A 164 -10.25 3.07 -14.36
C GLY A 164 -9.94 1.90 -15.29
N GLY A 165 -8.96 1.06 -14.95
CA GLY A 165 -8.51 -0.08 -15.78
C GLY A 165 -7.45 0.28 -16.82
N GLY A 166 -6.92 1.50 -16.82
CA GLY A 166 -5.88 1.92 -17.74
C GLY A 166 -4.53 1.26 -17.46
N LYS A 167 -3.94 0.65 -18.49
CA LYS A 167 -2.63 -0.02 -18.40
C LYS A 167 -1.46 0.93 -18.71
N THR A 168 -0.27 0.63 -18.21
CA THR A 168 0.97 1.34 -18.58
C THR A 168 1.46 0.84 -19.95
N VAL A 169 0.78 1.27 -21.02
CA VAL A 169 1.08 0.94 -22.42
C VAL A 169 1.24 2.23 -23.26
N PRO A 170 1.97 2.21 -24.40
CA PRO A 170 2.25 3.42 -25.16
C PRO A 170 0.99 4.19 -25.58
N ASP A 171 -0.07 3.46 -25.95
CA ASP A 171 -1.37 4.00 -26.35
C ASP A 171 -2.10 4.72 -25.22
N ASN A 172 -1.85 4.33 -23.98
CA ASN A 172 -2.45 4.96 -22.79
C ASN A 172 -1.52 6.00 -22.16
N CYS A 173 -0.36 6.28 -22.77
CA CYS A 173 0.57 7.30 -22.31
C CYS A 173 0.22 8.66 -22.95
N GLN A 174 0.13 9.69 -22.12
CA GLN A 174 0.16 11.09 -22.55
C GLN A 174 1.24 11.85 -21.79
N MET A 175 1.80 12.88 -22.41
CA MET A 175 2.72 13.80 -21.75
C MET A 175 1.94 15.03 -21.27
N LEU A 176 1.91 15.25 -19.96
CA LEU A 176 1.36 16.46 -19.34
C LEU A 176 2.48 17.37 -18.87
N CYS A 177 2.30 18.70 -18.95
CA CYS A 177 3.22 19.61 -18.28
C CYS A 177 3.15 19.40 -16.76
N LYS A 178 4.29 19.57 -16.06
CA LYS A 178 4.37 19.33 -14.59
C LYS A 178 3.26 20.01 -13.78
N PRO A 179 2.87 21.28 -14.04
CA PRO A 179 1.74 21.90 -13.34
C PRO A 179 0.40 21.20 -13.57
N CYS A 180 0.12 20.80 -14.82
CA CYS A 180 -1.11 20.08 -15.16
C CYS A 180 -1.14 18.69 -14.54
N ASN A 181 -0.01 17.98 -14.52
CA ASN A 181 0.08 16.66 -13.92
C ASN A 181 -0.19 16.71 -12.41
N ARG A 182 0.49 17.61 -11.69
CA ARG A 182 0.30 17.81 -10.24
C ARG A 182 -1.14 18.13 -9.84
N ARG A 183 -1.82 18.97 -10.63
CA ARG A 183 -3.23 19.30 -10.39
C ARG A 183 -4.15 18.10 -10.61
N LYS A 184 -3.80 17.18 -11.51
CA LYS A 184 -4.59 15.96 -11.77
C LYS A 184 -4.46 14.99 -10.60
N SER A 185 -3.26 14.84 -10.02
CA SER A 185 -3.03 13.95 -8.88
C SER A 185 -3.75 14.35 -7.58
N ASN A 186 -4.24 15.59 -7.48
CA ASN A 186 -4.96 16.12 -6.31
C ASN A 186 -6.49 16.09 -6.48
N THR A 187 -7.00 15.49 -7.56
CA THR A 187 -8.44 15.38 -7.87
C THR A 187 -8.79 13.92 -8.03
#